data_AF-A0A661IYS0-F1
#
_entry.id   AF-A0A661IYS0-F1
#
_cell.length_a   1.000
_cell.length_b   1.000
_cell.length_c   1.000
_cell.angle_alpha   90.00
_cell.angle_beta   90.00
_cell.angle_gamma   90.00
#
_symmetry.space_group_name_H-M   'P 1'
#
loop_
_entity.id
_entity.type
_entity.pdbx_description
1 polymer ?
#
loop_
_entity_poly.entity_id
_entity_poly.type
_entity_poly.pdbx_seq_one_letter_code
_entity_poly.pdbx_strand_id
1 'polypeptide(L)'
;GIFSWDAPPLKKINCFLQRGIKVIPVMRTVGAEWTVRHPSWGLLMTKALLEEGREEEAFQLYKAYFQEAYVRRATSLSEFHRLMRNERVREHIRKGSFLLRRLKEVVDVVNFHYYESPRLFPVLISFIRERTGKEALMNNELGSRYRLGVPQRERRAAEDMVKKLALSVAMGLQAVIWFPFSNDRHHIVGLGDEGRRPIFATLNAFKTSTRFLNRPLLSYRDLSKGRIRHHSFLFPSWKVDVVWSEGKETVEVEGGCSVYDFQGSEVTRKRIRLGPSPAFIVCPR
;
A
#
# COMPACT_ATOMS: atom_id res chain seq x y z
N GLY A 1 23.36 -6.04 16.77
CA GLY A 1 23.22 -5.82 18.22
C GLY A 1 22.72 -7.09 18.89
N ILE A 2 22.94 -7.24 20.18
CA ILE A 2 22.38 -8.35 20.98
C ILE A 2 21.36 -7.72 21.91
N PHE A 3 20.12 -8.20 21.91
CA PHE A 3 19.12 -7.73 22.87
C PHE A 3 19.46 -8.27 24.26
N SER A 4 19.53 -7.39 25.26
CA SER A 4 19.92 -7.71 26.65
C SER A 4 18.78 -8.24 27.53
N TRP A 5 17.57 -8.41 26.98
CA TRP A 5 16.37 -8.78 27.73
C TRP A 5 16.02 -10.26 27.54
N ASP A 6 15.81 -10.97 28.65
CA ASP A 6 15.49 -12.40 28.67
C ASP A 6 14.00 -12.68 28.39
N ALA A 7 13.58 -12.42 27.15
CA ALA A 7 12.24 -12.78 26.68
C ALA A 7 12.32 -13.83 25.56
N PRO A 8 11.46 -14.88 25.54
CA PRO A 8 11.51 -15.94 24.53
C PRO A 8 11.49 -15.47 23.07
N PRO A 9 10.72 -14.43 22.67
CA PRO A 9 10.78 -13.88 21.31
C PRO A 9 12.13 -13.21 20.99
N LEU A 10 12.78 -12.57 21.97
CA LEU A 10 14.06 -11.89 21.81
C LEU A 10 15.23 -12.89 21.69
N LYS A 11 15.14 -14.03 22.38
CA LYS A 11 16.08 -15.17 22.16
C LYS A 11 16.06 -15.66 20.72
N LYS A 12 14.87 -15.78 20.12
CA LYS A 12 14.71 -16.15 18.70
C LYS A 12 15.31 -15.09 17.78
N ILE A 13 15.08 -13.80 18.05
CA ILE A 13 15.68 -12.70 17.30
C ILE A 13 17.21 -12.72 17.39
N ASN A 14 17.78 -12.93 18.59
CA ASN A 14 19.22 -13.03 18.78
C ASN A 14 19.85 -14.19 17.98
N CYS A 15 19.17 -15.34 17.89
CA CYS A 15 19.61 -16.47 17.06
C CYS A 15 19.69 -16.09 15.57
N PHE A 16 18.71 -15.34 15.04
CA PHE A 16 18.76 -14.85 13.67
C PHE A 16 19.89 -13.83 13.46
N LEU A 17 20.10 -12.91 14.41
CA LEU A 17 21.17 -11.92 14.34
C LEU A 17 22.57 -12.58 14.38
N GLN A 18 22.75 -13.62 15.20
CA GLN A 18 23.99 -14.42 15.24
C GLN A 18 24.30 -15.12 13.91
N ARG A 19 23.29 -15.41 13.10
CA ARG A 19 23.42 -16.01 11.77
C ARG A 19 23.64 -14.97 10.66
N GLY A 20 23.88 -13.70 11.02
CA GLY A 20 24.02 -12.60 10.06
C GLY A 20 22.72 -12.22 9.34
N ILE A 21 21.58 -12.76 9.78
CA ILE A 21 20.28 -12.43 9.20
C ILE A 21 19.86 -11.07 9.74
N LYS A 22 19.66 -10.10 8.84
CA LYS A 22 19.07 -8.81 9.20
C LYS A 22 17.65 -9.03 9.72
N VAL A 23 17.46 -8.86 11.02
CA VAL A 23 16.14 -8.89 11.64
C VAL A 23 15.61 -7.48 11.73
N ILE A 24 14.48 -7.22 11.07
CA ILE A 24 13.67 -6.03 11.34
C ILE A 24 12.65 -6.47 12.41
N PRO A 25 12.80 -6.05 13.68
CA PRO A 25 11.88 -6.44 14.73
C PRO A 25 10.50 -5.82 14.44
N VAL A 26 9.61 -6.62 13.89
CA VAL A 26 8.20 -6.26 13.77
C VAL A 26 7.52 -6.69 15.06
N MET A 27 7.35 -5.76 16.01
CA MET A 27 6.56 -6.06 17.18
C MET A 27 5.08 -6.13 16.80
N ARG A 28 4.58 -7.35 16.62
CA ARG A 28 3.15 -7.68 16.54
C ARG A 28 2.76 -8.48 17.76
N THR A 29 2.24 -7.78 18.75
CA THR A 29 1.56 -8.41 19.88
C THR A 29 0.08 -8.51 19.50
N VAL A 30 -0.39 -9.73 19.28
CA VAL A 30 -1.84 -10.00 19.29
C VAL A 30 -2.36 -9.54 20.64
N GLY A 31 -3.26 -8.56 20.66
CA GLY A 31 -3.72 -7.91 21.90
C GLY A 31 -2.97 -6.63 22.31
N ALA A 32 -1.95 -6.19 21.57
CA ALA A 32 -1.38 -4.88 21.81
C ALA A 32 -2.26 -3.76 21.29
N GLU A 33 -2.86 -3.05 22.23
CA GLU A 33 -3.60 -1.81 22.03
C GLU A 33 -2.74 -0.65 21.48
N TRP A 34 -1.42 -0.84 21.36
CA TRP A 34 -0.44 0.15 20.90
C TRP A 34 -0.07 0.02 19.40
N THR A 35 -0.75 -0.84 18.64
CA THR A 35 -0.67 -0.80 17.17
C THR A 35 -1.73 0.14 16.62
N VAL A 36 -1.33 1.07 15.75
CA VAL A 36 -2.27 1.84 14.94
C VAL A 36 -2.89 0.86 13.94
N ARG A 37 -4.03 0.27 14.34
CA ARG A 37 -4.73 -0.74 13.52
C ARG A 37 -5.12 -0.11 12.18
N HIS A 38 -5.27 -0.95 11.15
CA HIS A 38 -5.62 -0.52 9.79
C HIS A 38 -6.74 0.57 9.68
N PRO A 39 -7.86 0.53 10.44
CA PRO A 39 -8.86 1.60 10.38
C PRO A 39 -8.39 2.92 11.02
N SER A 40 -7.41 2.89 11.92
CA SER A 40 -6.94 4.06 12.64
C SER A 40 -6.31 5.10 11.71
N TRP A 41 -5.60 4.69 10.65
CA TRP A 41 -5.02 5.63 9.69
C TRP A 41 -6.06 6.49 8.98
N GLY A 42 -7.14 5.87 8.48
CA GLY A 42 -8.25 6.59 7.85
C GLY A 42 -8.91 7.58 8.83
N LEU A 43 -9.13 7.16 10.07
CA LEU A 43 -9.72 8.01 11.11
C LEU A 43 -8.79 9.17 11.52
N LEU A 44 -7.48 8.95 11.58
CA LEU A 44 -6.49 9.98 11.92
C LEU A 44 -6.36 11.03 10.83
N MET A 45 -6.31 10.63 9.56
CA MET A 45 -6.32 11.56 8.43
C MET A 45 -7.64 12.34 8.36
N THR A 46 -8.77 11.66 8.59
CA THR A 46 -10.09 12.31 8.66
C THR A 46 -10.15 13.34 9.78
N LYS A 47 -9.64 13.01 10.97
CA LYS A 47 -9.58 13.93 12.09
C LYS A 47 -8.72 15.16 11.78
N ALA A 48 -7.57 14.99 11.15
CA ALA A 48 -6.70 16.12 10.81
C ALA A 48 -7.43 17.15 9.93
N LEU A 49 -8.18 16.68 8.92
CA LEU A 49 -9.00 17.56 8.08
C LEU A 49 -10.11 18.27 8.87
N LEU A 50 -10.74 17.59 9.83
CA LEU A 50 -11.74 18.22 10.72
C LEU A 50 -11.12 19.29 11.62
N GLU A 51 -9.92 19.06 12.14
CA GLU A 51 -9.19 20.05 12.95
C GLU A 51 -8.77 21.29 12.13
N GLU A 52 -8.63 21.14 10.81
CA GLU A 52 -8.37 22.22 9.84
C GLU A 52 -9.66 22.93 9.37
N GLY A 53 -10.84 22.53 9.86
CA GLY A 53 -12.14 23.07 9.41
C GLY A 53 -12.58 22.60 8.03
N ARG A 54 -11.94 21.57 7.46
CA ARG A 54 -12.20 21.04 6.11
C ARG A 54 -13.18 19.86 6.14
N GLU A 55 -14.41 20.13 6.60
CA GLU A 55 -15.41 19.10 6.92
C GLU A 55 -15.81 18.23 5.72
N GLU A 56 -16.16 18.86 4.58
CA GLU A 56 -16.58 18.13 3.38
C GLU A 56 -15.46 17.23 2.86
N GLU A 57 -14.22 17.75 2.85
CA GLU A 57 -13.06 16.96 2.45
C GLU A 57 -12.80 15.78 3.40
N ALA A 58 -12.97 16.00 4.71
CA ALA A 58 -12.88 14.93 5.70
C ALA A 58 -13.89 13.82 5.42
N PHE A 59 -15.13 14.18 5.10
CA PHE A 59 -16.18 13.22 4.79
C PHE A 59 -15.90 12.46 3.47
N GLN A 60 -15.43 13.16 2.43
CA GLN A 60 -15.06 12.50 1.17
C GLN A 60 -13.86 11.57 1.33
N LEU A 61 -12.84 11.97 2.10
CA LEU A 61 -11.71 11.11 2.45
C LEU A 61 -12.19 9.87 3.21
N TYR A 62 -13.03 10.05 4.23
CA TYR A 62 -13.61 8.94 5.01
C TYR A 62 -14.33 7.94 4.09
N LYS A 63 -15.21 8.44 3.21
CA LYS A 63 -15.95 7.59 2.26
C LYS A 63 -15.02 6.82 1.34
N ALA A 64 -14.01 7.48 0.78
CA ALA A 64 -13.05 6.86 -0.13
C ALA A 64 -12.17 5.83 0.59
N TYR A 65 -11.69 6.14 1.80
CA TYR A 65 -10.82 5.25 2.57
C TYR A 65 -11.56 4.01 3.05
N PHE A 66 -12.80 4.16 3.53
CA PHE A 66 -13.58 3.04 4.05
C PHE A 66 -14.51 2.40 3.01
N GLN A 67 -14.33 2.68 1.72
CA GLN A 67 -15.22 2.19 0.66
C GLN A 67 -15.37 0.66 0.70
N GLU A 68 -14.28 -0.08 0.80
CA GLU A 68 -14.31 -1.56 0.78
C GLU A 68 -14.25 -2.16 2.19
N ALA A 69 -14.22 -1.32 3.23
CA ALA A 69 -14.08 -1.77 4.61
C ALA A 69 -15.27 -2.65 5.07
N TYR A 70 -14.96 -3.58 5.97
CA TYR A 70 -15.90 -4.53 6.57
C TYR A 70 -16.64 -3.94 7.79
N VAL A 71 -16.39 -2.68 8.13
CA VAL A 71 -17.05 -1.97 9.24
C VAL A 71 -18.27 -1.18 8.74
N ARG A 72 -19.21 -0.89 9.65
CA ARG A 72 -20.34 0.02 9.35
C ARG A 72 -19.81 1.38 8.92
N ARG A 73 -20.30 1.87 7.78
CA ARG A 73 -19.88 3.15 7.17
C ARG A 73 -20.96 4.19 7.36
N ALA A 74 -20.57 5.43 7.61
CA ALA A 74 -21.47 6.56 7.47
C ALA A 74 -21.78 6.82 5.99
N THR A 75 -23.07 6.96 5.64
CA THR A 75 -23.50 7.28 4.27
C THR A 75 -23.89 8.75 4.08
N SER A 76 -24.05 9.49 5.19
CA SER A 76 -24.36 10.93 5.21
C SER A 76 -23.48 11.68 6.22
N LEU A 77 -23.42 13.01 6.10
CA LEU A 77 -22.71 13.88 7.04
C LEU A 77 -23.23 13.73 8.47
N SER A 78 -24.56 13.62 8.66
CA SER A 78 -25.15 13.40 9.98
C SER A 78 -24.69 12.09 10.62
N GLU A 79 -24.65 11.00 9.85
CA GLU A 79 -24.13 9.73 10.33
C GLU A 79 -22.63 9.78 10.61
N PHE A 80 -21.88 10.50 9.79
CA PHE A 80 -20.45 10.70 9.95
C PHE A 80 -20.15 11.48 11.24
N HIS A 81 -20.89 12.55 11.52
CA HIS A 81 -20.80 13.29 12.77
C HIS A 81 -21.11 12.42 13.98
N ARG A 82 -22.17 11.61 13.91
CA ARG A 82 -22.50 10.65 14.97
C ARG A 82 -21.38 9.63 15.17
N LEU A 83 -20.77 9.14 14.10
CA LEU A 83 -19.63 8.22 14.16
C LEU A 83 -18.40 8.88 14.81
N MET A 84 -18.03 10.09 14.41
CA MET A 84 -16.87 10.81 14.95
C MET A 84 -17.08 11.25 16.42
N ARG A 85 -18.34 11.31 16.88
CA ARG A 85 -18.69 11.50 18.30
C ARG A 85 -18.70 10.21 19.12
N ASN A 86 -18.69 9.03 18.49
CA ASN A 86 -18.70 7.76 19.20
C ASN A 86 -17.44 7.60 20.07
N GLU A 87 -17.62 7.22 21.33
CA GLU A 87 -16.50 7.11 22.28
C GLU A 87 -15.44 6.10 21.84
N ARG A 88 -15.82 4.97 21.26
CA ARG A 88 -14.85 3.96 20.78
C ARG A 88 -14.00 4.52 19.63
N VAL A 89 -14.61 5.29 18.73
CA VAL A 89 -13.90 5.96 17.63
C VAL A 89 -12.94 7.01 18.17
N ARG A 90 -13.41 7.86 19.10
CA ARG A 90 -12.59 8.88 19.75
C ARG A 90 -11.42 8.28 20.52
N GLU A 91 -11.63 7.16 21.20
CA GLU A 91 -10.58 6.44 21.91
C GLU A 91 -9.54 5.85 20.95
N HIS A 92 -9.96 5.23 19.84
CA HIS A 92 -9.04 4.77 18.81
C HIS A 92 -8.19 5.90 18.22
N ILE A 93 -8.80 7.04 17.96
CA ILE A 93 -8.11 8.24 17.51
C ILE A 93 -7.12 8.70 18.58
N ARG A 94 -7.53 8.79 19.84
CA ARG A 94 -6.67 9.23 20.96
C ARG A 94 -5.44 8.36 21.10
N LYS A 95 -5.60 7.03 21.12
CA LYS A 95 -4.49 6.07 21.16
C LYS A 95 -3.56 6.23 19.94
N GLY A 96 -4.13 6.36 18.74
CA GLY A 96 -3.36 6.58 17.52
C GLY A 96 -2.55 7.88 17.55
N SER A 97 -3.18 9.01 17.88
CA SER A 97 -2.51 10.31 17.99
C SER A 97 -1.42 10.31 19.07
N PHE A 98 -1.63 9.61 20.19
CA PHE A 98 -0.64 9.47 21.25
C PHE A 98 0.63 8.77 20.76
N LEU A 99 0.47 7.71 19.97
CA LEU A 99 1.58 6.94 19.40
C LEU A 99 2.34 7.75 18.35
N LEU A 100 1.64 8.35 17.39
CA LEU A 100 2.28 9.07 16.28
C LEU A 100 3.27 10.14 16.74
N ARG A 101 2.91 10.91 17.77
CA ARG A 101 3.77 11.97 18.33
C ARG A 101 5.07 11.43 18.93
N ARG A 102 5.13 10.16 19.31
CA ARG A 102 6.30 9.54 19.95
C ARG A 102 7.16 8.76 18.97
N LEU A 103 6.59 8.28 17.86
CA LEU A 103 7.30 7.44 16.90
C LEU A 103 8.61 8.07 16.36
N LYS A 104 8.71 9.40 16.32
CA LYS A 104 9.94 10.08 15.87
C LYS A 104 11.19 9.67 16.65
N GLU A 105 11.06 9.41 17.95
CA GLU A 105 12.23 9.20 18.82
C GLU A 105 12.48 7.74 19.15
N VAL A 106 11.46 6.88 19.04
CA VAL A 106 11.54 5.48 19.52
C VAL A 106 11.68 4.43 18.41
N VAL A 107 11.49 4.77 17.13
CA VAL A 107 11.62 3.77 16.05
C VAL A 107 12.54 4.24 14.92
N ASP A 108 13.31 3.31 14.37
CA ASP A 108 14.13 3.54 13.17
C ASP A 108 13.28 3.61 11.90
N VAL A 109 12.25 2.76 11.83
CA VAL A 109 11.34 2.63 10.69
C VAL A 109 9.90 2.58 11.20
N VAL A 110 9.03 3.41 10.65
CA VAL A 110 7.60 3.36 10.97
C VAL A 110 6.94 2.29 10.10
N ASN A 111 6.34 1.30 10.76
CA ASN A 111 5.56 0.26 10.10
C ASN A 111 4.07 0.60 10.06
N PHE A 112 3.42 0.37 8.92
CA PHE A 112 1.98 0.54 8.75
C PHE A 112 1.35 -0.57 7.91
N HIS A 113 0.02 -0.72 7.99
CA HIS A 113 -0.74 -1.72 7.23
C HIS A 113 -1.67 -0.98 6.26
N TYR A 114 -1.83 -1.48 5.03
CA TYR A 114 -2.63 -0.80 4.03
C TYR A 114 -3.31 -1.75 3.03
N TYR A 115 -4.64 -1.65 2.92
CA TYR A 115 -5.43 -2.46 1.98
C TYR A 115 -6.26 -1.64 0.99
N GLU A 116 -6.42 -0.34 1.23
CA GLU A 116 -7.39 0.52 0.55
C GLU A 116 -6.91 0.98 -0.84
N SER A 117 -7.65 1.85 -1.52
CA SER A 117 -7.36 2.26 -2.90
C SER A 117 -5.90 2.74 -3.10
N PRO A 118 -5.23 2.38 -4.21
CA PRO A 118 -3.91 2.92 -4.53
C PRO A 118 -3.86 4.46 -4.56
N ARG A 119 -4.98 5.12 -4.88
CA ARG A 119 -5.08 6.59 -4.95
C ARG A 119 -4.80 7.27 -3.60
N LEU A 120 -5.18 6.65 -2.49
CA LEU A 120 -4.96 7.20 -1.15
C LEU A 120 -3.61 6.79 -0.55
N PHE A 121 -2.84 5.94 -1.23
CA PHE A 121 -1.59 5.41 -0.70
C PHE A 121 -0.50 6.49 -0.55
N PRO A 122 -0.25 7.37 -1.55
CA PRO A 122 0.67 8.49 -1.37
C PRO A 122 0.20 9.48 -0.29
N VAL A 123 -1.12 9.72 -0.19
CA VAL A 123 -1.71 10.60 0.84
C VAL A 123 -1.41 10.08 2.24
N LEU A 124 -1.59 8.76 2.46
CA LEU A 124 -1.25 8.13 3.73
C LEU A 124 0.25 8.23 4.04
N ILE A 125 1.11 7.96 3.06
CA ILE A 125 2.56 8.03 3.25
C ILE A 125 2.98 9.45 3.65
N SER A 126 2.52 10.46 2.93
CA SER A 126 2.79 11.87 3.26
C SER A 126 2.28 12.21 4.66
N PHE A 127 1.07 11.79 5.01
CA PHE A 127 0.52 12.00 6.35
C PHE A 127 1.37 11.35 7.45
N ILE A 128 1.83 10.11 7.25
CA ILE A 128 2.70 9.44 8.23
C ILE A 128 4.01 10.19 8.38
N ARG A 129 4.67 10.58 7.28
CA ARG A 129 5.93 11.34 7.30
C ARG A 129 5.76 12.66 8.03
N GLU A 130 4.73 13.42 7.70
CA GLU A 130 4.44 14.72 8.32
C GLU A 130 4.20 14.57 9.83
N ARG A 131 3.40 13.58 10.25
CA ARG A 131 3.01 13.43 11.66
C ARG A 131 4.06 12.75 12.53
N THR A 132 4.96 11.97 11.95
CA THR A 132 6.02 11.26 12.68
C THR A 132 7.40 11.88 12.49
N GLY A 133 7.59 12.73 11.49
CA GLY A 133 8.91 13.25 11.09
C GLY A 133 9.88 12.16 10.62
N LYS A 134 9.39 10.97 10.25
CA LYS A 134 10.20 9.81 9.83
C LYS A 134 10.08 9.58 8.34
N GLU A 135 11.22 9.63 7.65
CA GLU A 135 11.29 9.32 6.22
C GLU A 135 11.28 7.81 5.94
N ALA A 136 11.91 7.03 6.81
CA ALA A 136 12.01 5.58 6.70
C ALA A 136 10.69 4.92 7.12
N LEU A 137 9.96 4.42 6.13
CA LEU A 137 8.69 3.72 6.31
C LEU A 137 8.77 2.30 5.74
N MET A 138 8.00 1.39 6.32
CA MET A 138 7.77 0.06 5.76
C MET A 138 6.30 -0.34 5.87
N ASN A 139 5.86 -1.23 5.00
CA ASN A 139 4.51 -1.77 5.04
C ASN A 139 4.55 -3.30 5.10
N ASN A 140 4.41 -3.87 6.29
CA ASN A 140 4.42 -5.32 6.48
C ASN A 140 3.07 -6.00 6.21
N GLU A 141 2.05 -5.26 5.79
CA GLU A 141 0.71 -5.76 5.53
C GLU A 141 0.06 -4.93 4.42
N LEU A 142 0.61 -5.07 3.22
CA LEU A 142 0.07 -4.46 2.01
C LEU A 142 -0.86 -5.45 1.32
N GLY A 143 -2.06 -5.03 0.97
CA GLY A 143 -2.96 -5.89 0.21
C GLY A 143 -3.98 -5.07 -0.58
N SER A 144 -4.98 -5.76 -1.12
CA SER A 144 -6.13 -5.14 -1.77
C SER A 144 -7.42 -5.59 -1.11
N ARG A 145 -8.28 -4.62 -0.77
CA ARG A 145 -9.58 -4.87 -0.18
C ARG A 145 -10.68 -4.75 -1.24
N TYR A 146 -11.46 -5.80 -1.42
CA TYR A 146 -12.61 -5.86 -2.31
C TYR A 146 -13.65 -6.83 -1.74
N ARG A 147 -14.89 -6.36 -1.62
CA ARG A 147 -16.03 -7.18 -1.16
C ARG A 147 -16.25 -8.41 -2.03
N LEU A 148 -16.79 -9.46 -1.41
CA LEU A 148 -17.33 -10.60 -2.15
C LEU A 148 -18.44 -10.13 -3.10
N GLY A 149 -18.53 -10.77 -4.27
CA GLY A 149 -19.51 -10.45 -5.31
C GLY A 149 -19.17 -9.25 -6.20
N VAL A 150 -18.10 -8.50 -5.91
CA VAL A 150 -17.63 -7.44 -6.82
C VAL A 150 -17.19 -8.06 -8.16
N PRO A 151 -17.70 -7.58 -9.31
CA PRO A 151 -17.27 -8.08 -10.62
C PRO A 151 -15.76 -7.94 -10.81
N GLN A 152 -15.13 -9.00 -11.33
CA GLN A 152 -13.68 -9.05 -11.60
C GLN A 152 -12.82 -8.72 -10.36
N ARG A 153 -13.30 -9.07 -9.14
CA ARG A 153 -12.64 -8.83 -7.85
C ARG A 153 -11.13 -9.10 -7.87
N GLU A 154 -10.74 -10.29 -8.33
CA GLU A 154 -9.33 -10.73 -8.35
C GLU A 154 -8.49 -9.93 -9.34
N ARG A 155 -9.03 -9.63 -10.52
CA ARG A 155 -8.37 -8.77 -11.51
C ARG A 155 -8.17 -7.36 -10.95
N ARG A 156 -9.20 -6.75 -10.35
CA ARG A 156 -9.09 -5.42 -9.73
C ARG A 156 -8.05 -5.40 -8.61
N ALA A 157 -8.01 -6.46 -7.79
CA ALA A 157 -7.00 -6.62 -6.77
C ALA A 157 -5.57 -6.71 -7.33
N ALA A 158 -5.39 -7.42 -8.45
CA ALA A 158 -4.12 -7.55 -9.17
C ALA A 158 -3.66 -6.22 -9.79
N GLU A 159 -4.57 -5.48 -10.41
CA GLU A 159 -4.28 -4.14 -10.97
C GLU A 159 -3.87 -3.16 -9.86
N ASP A 160 -4.57 -3.16 -8.73
CA ASP A 160 -4.22 -2.32 -7.57
C ASP A 160 -2.93 -2.75 -6.89
N MET A 161 -2.60 -4.04 -6.91
CA MET A 161 -1.32 -4.54 -6.43
C MET A 161 -0.16 -3.94 -7.22
N VAL A 162 -0.21 -3.99 -8.55
CA VAL A 162 0.84 -3.40 -9.41
C VAL A 162 1.02 -1.92 -9.07
N LYS A 163 -0.09 -1.16 -8.99
CA LYS A 163 -0.05 0.27 -8.66
C LYS A 163 0.57 0.52 -7.28
N LYS A 164 0.16 -0.24 -6.25
CA LYS A 164 0.70 -0.07 -4.88
C LYS A 164 2.17 -0.45 -4.79
N LEU A 165 2.61 -1.49 -5.48
CA LEU A 165 4.03 -1.88 -5.52
C LEU A 165 4.88 -0.83 -6.24
N ALA A 166 4.42 -0.32 -7.38
CA ALA A 166 5.08 0.79 -8.08
C ALA A 166 5.16 2.05 -7.19
N LEU A 167 4.05 2.43 -6.55
CA LEU A 167 4.01 3.56 -5.61
C LEU A 167 4.90 3.31 -4.38
N SER A 168 5.04 2.07 -3.91
CA SER A 168 5.92 1.75 -2.79
C SER A 168 7.39 2.01 -3.11
N VAL A 169 7.81 1.65 -4.34
CA VAL A 169 9.16 1.95 -4.84
C VAL A 169 9.32 3.45 -5.05
N ALA A 170 8.35 4.10 -5.71
CA ALA A 170 8.37 5.54 -5.97
C ALA A 170 8.48 6.39 -4.68
N MET A 171 7.81 5.94 -3.62
CA MET A 171 7.79 6.61 -2.32
C MET A 171 8.96 6.21 -1.42
N GLY A 172 9.87 5.32 -1.87
CA GLY A 172 11.07 4.95 -1.12
C GLY A 172 10.80 4.15 0.15
N LEU A 173 9.77 3.29 0.15
CA LEU A 173 9.54 2.38 1.29
C LEU A 173 10.72 1.41 1.44
N GLN A 174 11.16 1.19 2.69
CA GLN A 174 12.28 0.31 3.02
C GLN A 174 11.97 -1.16 2.73
N ALA A 175 10.72 -1.56 2.97
CA ALA A 175 10.23 -2.90 2.71
C ALA A 175 8.70 -2.89 2.55
N VAL A 176 8.23 -3.83 1.74
CA VAL A 176 6.81 -4.15 1.58
C VAL A 176 6.62 -5.65 1.67
N ILE A 177 5.65 -6.08 2.47
CA ILE A 177 5.22 -7.47 2.56
C ILE A 177 3.76 -7.52 2.12
N TRP A 178 3.52 -8.22 1.00
CA TRP A 178 2.18 -8.43 0.50
C TRP A 178 1.42 -9.46 1.34
N PHE A 179 0.15 -9.21 1.65
CA PHE A 179 -0.69 -10.13 2.41
C PHE A 179 -0.99 -11.38 1.56
N PRO A 180 -0.53 -12.57 1.98
CA PRO A 180 -0.38 -13.70 1.05
C PRO A 180 -1.70 -14.42 0.73
N PHE A 181 -2.66 -14.45 1.64
CA PHE A 181 -3.90 -15.23 1.48
C PHE A 181 -5.13 -14.35 1.56
N SER A 182 -6.18 -14.71 0.83
CA SER A 182 -7.47 -14.03 0.94
C SER A 182 -8.04 -14.20 2.35
N ASN A 183 -8.81 -13.20 2.78
CA ASN A 183 -9.60 -13.25 4.00
C ASN A 183 -10.92 -12.58 3.68
N ASP A 184 -11.94 -13.38 3.40
CA ASP A 184 -13.20 -12.88 2.89
C ASP A 184 -14.01 -12.16 3.97
N ARG A 185 -13.83 -12.52 5.25
CA ARG A 185 -14.42 -11.79 6.39
C ARG A 185 -13.95 -10.34 6.46
N HIS A 186 -12.70 -10.11 6.04
CA HIS A 186 -12.13 -8.77 5.96
C HIS A 186 -12.10 -8.26 4.51
N HIS A 187 -12.73 -8.92 3.55
CA HIS A 187 -12.70 -8.52 2.13
C HIS A 187 -11.28 -8.41 1.54
N ILE A 188 -10.28 -9.10 2.09
CA ILE A 188 -8.91 -9.03 1.58
C ILE A 188 -8.73 -10.07 0.46
N VAL A 189 -8.13 -9.65 -0.65
CA VAL A 189 -7.73 -10.54 -1.75
C VAL A 189 -6.22 -10.76 -1.70
N GLY A 190 -5.81 -12.02 -1.52
CA GLY A 190 -4.40 -12.42 -1.45
C GLY A 190 -3.84 -12.95 -2.78
N LEU A 191 -2.69 -13.63 -2.68
CA LEU A 191 -2.08 -14.42 -3.76
C LEU A 191 -2.68 -15.82 -3.88
N GLY A 192 -3.28 -16.32 -2.80
CA GLY A 192 -4.05 -17.55 -2.77
C GLY A 192 -5.37 -17.38 -2.02
N ASP A 193 -6.32 -18.28 -2.26
CA ASP A 193 -7.60 -18.32 -1.55
C ASP A 193 -7.45 -18.87 -0.10
N GLU A 194 -8.54 -18.91 0.66
CA GLU A 194 -8.54 -19.46 2.04
C GLU A 194 -8.18 -20.97 2.07
N GLY A 195 -8.39 -21.68 0.95
CA GLY A 195 -7.98 -23.06 0.72
C GLY A 195 -6.51 -23.21 0.27
N ARG A 196 -5.74 -22.12 0.27
CA ARG A 196 -4.33 -22.05 -0.17
C ARG A 196 -4.13 -22.37 -1.66
N ARG A 197 -5.18 -22.29 -2.47
CA ARG A 197 -5.08 -22.43 -3.92
C ARG A 197 -4.65 -21.11 -4.55
N PRO A 198 -3.76 -21.11 -5.56
CA PRO A 198 -3.33 -19.89 -6.23
C PRO A 198 -4.49 -19.11 -6.85
N ILE A 199 -4.48 -17.79 -6.67
CA ILE A 199 -5.29 -16.85 -7.45
C ILE A 199 -4.40 -16.34 -8.57
N PHE A 200 -4.53 -16.90 -9.78
CA PHE A 200 -3.57 -16.66 -10.86
C PHE A 200 -3.42 -15.18 -11.23
N ALA A 201 -4.51 -14.41 -11.24
CA ALA A 201 -4.46 -12.99 -11.58
C ALA A 201 -3.52 -12.20 -10.63
N THR A 202 -3.69 -12.36 -9.32
CA THR A 202 -2.87 -11.66 -8.32
C THR A 202 -1.47 -12.26 -8.21
N LEU A 203 -1.33 -13.58 -8.32
CA LEU A 203 -0.02 -14.25 -8.30
C LEU A 203 0.86 -13.84 -9.48
N ASN A 204 0.31 -13.80 -10.70
CA ASN A 204 1.06 -13.38 -11.89
C ASN A 204 1.43 -11.90 -11.81
N ALA A 205 0.51 -11.04 -11.38
CA ALA A 205 0.81 -9.63 -11.15
C ALA A 205 1.92 -9.41 -10.11
N PHE A 206 1.93 -10.20 -9.03
CA PHE A 206 2.97 -10.17 -8.03
C PHE A 206 4.33 -10.61 -8.59
N LYS A 207 4.38 -11.73 -9.31
CA LYS A 207 5.60 -12.23 -9.97
C LYS A 207 6.16 -11.22 -10.97
N THR A 208 5.29 -10.63 -11.79
CA THR A 208 5.68 -9.64 -12.80
C THR A 208 6.18 -8.35 -12.15
N SER A 209 5.46 -7.84 -11.13
CA SER A 209 5.89 -6.65 -10.39
C SER A 209 7.25 -6.86 -9.70
N THR A 210 7.44 -8.01 -9.05
CA THR A 210 8.71 -8.32 -8.37
C THR A 210 9.85 -8.53 -9.38
N ARG A 211 9.60 -9.18 -10.52
CA ARG A 211 10.60 -9.30 -11.60
C ARG A 211 11.14 -7.95 -12.04
N PHE A 212 10.26 -6.97 -12.26
CA PHE A 212 10.65 -5.68 -12.84
C PHE A 212 11.06 -4.61 -11.82
N LEU A 213 10.42 -4.58 -10.64
CA LEU A 213 10.56 -3.48 -9.68
C LEU A 213 11.39 -3.84 -8.44
N ASN A 214 11.61 -5.12 -8.12
CA ASN A 214 12.35 -5.53 -6.92
C ASN A 214 13.87 -5.56 -7.17
N ARG A 215 14.43 -4.39 -7.47
CA ARG A 215 15.85 -4.19 -7.79
C ARG A 215 16.37 -2.90 -7.12
N PRO A 216 17.68 -2.74 -6.91
CA PRO A 216 18.25 -1.48 -6.42
C PRO A 216 17.90 -0.34 -7.38
N LEU A 217 17.08 0.61 -6.91
CA LEU A 217 16.65 1.76 -7.69
C LEU A 217 17.79 2.78 -7.82
N LEU A 218 18.11 3.20 -9.04
CA LEU A 218 19.09 4.25 -9.30
C LEU A 218 18.42 5.64 -9.28
N SER A 219 17.26 5.77 -9.92
CA SER A 219 16.48 7.00 -9.92
C SER A 219 15.02 6.74 -10.24
N TYR A 220 14.14 7.62 -9.77
CA TYR A 220 12.71 7.62 -10.08
C TYR A 220 12.28 8.99 -10.60
N ARG A 221 11.36 9.01 -11.57
CA ARG A 221 10.68 10.22 -12.06
C ARG A 221 9.18 9.98 -12.15
N ASP A 222 8.39 10.94 -11.66
CA ASP A 222 6.96 11.02 -11.96
C ASP A 222 6.76 11.81 -13.25
N LEU A 223 6.28 11.13 -14.29
CA LEU A 223 5.98 11.71 -15.61
C LEU A 223 4.46 11.83 -15.82
N SER A 224 3.66 11.67 -14.75
CA SER A 224 2.20 11.74 -14.80
C SER A 224 1.72 13.09 -15.35
N LYS A 225 0.77 13.04 -16.28
CA LYS A 225 0.18 14.24 -16.89
C LYS A 225 -1.32 14.03 -17.12
N GLY A 226 -2.13 14.98 -16.64
CA GLY A 226 -3.58 14.90 -16.72
C GLY A 226 -4.11 13.62 -16.09
N ARG A 227 -4.75 12.76 -16.89
CA ARG A 227 -5.31 11.47 -16.46
C ARG A 227 -4.34 10.30 -16.52
N ILE A 228 -3.16 10.49 -17.10
CA ILE A 228 -2.12 9.46 -17.23
C ILE A 228 -1.27 9.48 -15.95
N ARG A 229 -1.10 8.30 -15.37
CA ARG A 229 -0.10 8.03 -14.33
C ARG A 229 1.06 7.32 -14.96
N HIS A 230 2.26 7.90 -14.86
CA HIS A 230 3.47 7.38 -15.50
C HIS A 230 4.62 7.46 -14.50
N HIS A 231 4.98 6.32 -13.94
CA HIS A 231 6.09 6.20 -12.99
C HIS A 231 7.28 5.56 -13.69
N SER A 232 8.36 6.33 -13.87
CA SER A 232 9.58 5.88 -14.56
C SER A 232 10.66 5.52 -13.56
N PHE A 233 11.13 4.28 -13.61
CA PHE A 233 12.13 3.71 -12.71
C PHE A 233 13.38 3.32 -13.48
N LEU A 234 14.53 3.84 -13.07
CA LEU A 234 15.82 3.45 -13.62
C LEU A 234 16.50 2.46 -12.67
N PHE A 235 16.85 1.30 -13.21
CA PHE A 235 17.62 0.26 -12.53
C PHE A 235 18.96 0.04 -13.27
N PRO A 236 19.91 -0.73 -12.70
CA PRO A 236 21.20 -0.96 -13.34
C PRO A 236 21.11 -1.53 -14.77
N SER A 237 20.20 -2.48 -15.01
CA SER A 237 20.12 -3.24 -16.27
C SER A 237 18.98 -2.82 -17.20
N TRP A 238 18.03 -2.01 -16.74
CA TRP A 238 16.86 -1.61 -17.54
C TRP A 238 16.18 -0.35 -16.97
N LYS A 239 15.40 0.31 -17.82
CA LYS A 239 14.36 1.28 -17.43
C LYS A 239 13.02 0.56 -17.42
N VAL A 240 12.22 0.77 -16.38
CA VAL A 240 10.85 0.27 -16.29
C VAL A 240 9.91 1.44 -16.08
N ASP A 241 8.97 1.62 -16.97
CA ASP A 241 7.85 2.53 -16.77
C ASP A 241 6.60 1.74 -16.38
N VAL A 242 5.91 2.16 -15.33
CA VAL A 242 4.60 1.65 -14.95
C VAL A 242 3.57 2.71 -15.28
N VAL A 243 2.66 2.38 -16.20
CA VAL A 243 1.72 3.33 -16.79
C VAL A 243 0.28 2.86 -16.66
N TRP A 244 -0.63 3.78 -16.34
CA TRP A 244 -2.08 3.56 -16.41
C TRP A 244 -2.81 4.89 -16.63
N SER A 245 -4.10 4.83 -16.92
CA SER A 245 -4.94 6.03 -17.08
C SER A 245 -6.26 5.90 -16.33
N GLU A 246 -6.73 7.01 -15.80
CA GLU A 246 -8.09 7.14 -15.27
C GLU A 246 -9.14 7.28 -16.41
N GLY A 247 -8.68 7.47 -17.65
CA GLY A 247 -9.48 7.55 -18.87
C GLY A 247 -9.01 6.58 -19.97
N LYS A 248 -9.38 6.86 -21.23
CA LYS A 248 -8.95 6.12 -22.42
C LYS A 248 -7.92 6.97 -23.16
N GLU A 249 -6.64 6.70 -22.91
CA GLU A 249 -5.54 7.46 -23.49
C GLU A 249 -4.66 6.54 -24.34
N THR A 250 -3.78 7.10 -25.18
CA THR A 250 -2.78 6.33 -25.92
C THR A 250 -1.40 6.88 -25.63
N VAL A 251 -0.44 5.98 -25.38
CA VAL A 251 0.97 6.33 -25.18
C VAL A 251 1.81 5.62 -26.24
N GLU A 252 2.77 6.35 -26.79
CA GLU A 252 3.75 5.81 -27.73
C GLU A 252 4.90 5.16 -26.98
N VAL A 253 5.39 4.05 -27.53
CA VAL A 253 6.47 3.27 -26.91
C VAL A 253 7.73 3.50 -27.71
N GLU A 254 8.79 3.89 -27.02
CA GLU A 254 10.12 4.05 -27.61
C GLU A 254 10.58 2.74 -28.28
N GLY A 255 11.33 2.85 -29.38
CA GLY A 255 11.88 1.70 -30.08
C GLY A 255 12.82 0.90 -29.18
N GLY A 256 12.71 -0.44 -29.22
CA GLY A 256 13.55 -1.35 -28.41
C GLY A 256 13.00 -1.68 -27.02
N CYS A 257 11.88 -1.09 -26.61
CA CYS A 257 11.20 -1.47 -25.37
C CYS A 257 10.16 -2.58 -25.60
N SER A 258 10.04 -3.50 -24.64
CA SER A 258 8.95 -4.48 -24.58
C SER A 258 7.84 -3.97 -23.67
N VAL A 259 6.59 -4.30 -24.00
CA VAL A 259 5.42 -3.91 -23.22
C VAL A 259 4.78 -5.15 -22.64
N TYR A 260 4.46 -5.12 -21.35
CA TYR A 260 3.75 -6.19 -20.66
C TYR A 260 2.48 -5.68 -20.01
N ASP A 261 1.42 -6.48 -20.04
CA ASP A 261 0.24 -6.22 -19.22
C ASP A 261 0.54 -6.41 -17.72
N PHE A 262 -0.44 -6.10 -16.87
CA PHE A 262 -0.31 -6.25 -15.42
C PHE A 262 -0.02 -7.69 -14.95
N GLN A 263 -0.25 -8.71 -15.79
CA GLN A 263 0.03 -10.12 -15.46
C GLN A 263 1.37 -10.59 -16.03
N GLY A 264 2.01 -9.83 -16.90
CA GLY A 264 3.30 -10.17 -17.52
C GLY A 264 3.21 -10.76 -18.92
N SER A 265 2.03 -10.71 -19.56
CA SER A 265 1.88 -11.10 -20.97
C SER A 265 2.42 -9.99 -21.86
N GLU A 266 3.26 -10.31 -22.83
CA GLU A 266 3.80 -9.32 -23.76
C GLU A 266 2.70 -8.81 -24.71
N VAL A 267 2.64 -7.49 -24.89
CA VAL A 267 1.65 -6.78 -25.72
C VAL A 267 2.41 -6.02 -26.80
N THR A 268 2.91 -6.71 -27.82
CA THR A 268 3.81 -6.16 -28.83
C THR A 268 3.11 -5.08 -29.68
N ARG A 269 3.24 -3.80 -29.31
CA ARG A 269 2.64 -2.66 -30.04
C ARG A 269 3.46 -1.39 -29.87
N LYS A 270 3.71 -0.66 -30.96
CA LYS A 270 4.32 0.69 -30.94
C LYS A 270 3.46 1.74 -30.20
N ARG A 271 2.17 1.45 -30.02
CA ARG A 271 1.20 2.29 -29.29
C ARG A 271 0.37 1.43 -28.35
N ILE A 272 0.26 1.88 -27.10
CA ILE A 272 -0.53 1.20 -26.06
C ILE A 272 -1.77 2.03 -25.76
N ARG A 273 -2.94 1.40 -25.79
CA ARG A 273 -4.17 2.01 -25.28
C ARG A 273 -4.19 1.83 -23.76
N LEU A 274 -4.06 2.93 -23.04
CA LEU A 274 -4.13 2.94 -21.59
C LEU A 274 -5.58 3.01 -21.11
N GLY A 275 -5.80 2.32 -19.99
CA GLY A 275 -7.02 2.35 -19.20
C GLY A 275 -6.65 2.18 -17.71
N PRO A 276 -7.61 1.80 -16.86
CA PRO A 276 -7.36 1.64 -15.42
C PRO A 276 -6.44 0.47 -15.09
N SER A 277 -6.31 -0.52 -15.98
CA SER A 277 -5.33 -1.60 -15.86
C SER A 277 -3.92 -1.06 -16.14
N PRO A 278 -2.94 -1.28 -15.25
CA PRO A 278 -1.57 -0.86 -15.49
C PRO A 278 -0.86 -1.75 -16.50
N ALA A 279 0.17 -1.18 -17.14
CA ALA A 279 1.10 -1.87 -18.01
C ALA A 279 2.54 -1.52 -17.61
N PHE A 280 3.46 -2.42 -17.94
CA PHE A 280 4.90 -2.21 -17.80
C PHE A 280 5.49 -1.96 -19.18
N ILE A 281 6.30 -0.91 -19.33
CA ILE A 281 7.16 -0.69 -20.48
C ILE A 281 8.59 -0.90 -20.00
N VAL A 282 9.28 -1.88 -20.55
CA VAL A 282 10.62 -2.30 -20.11
C VAL A 282 11.59 -2.06 -21.25
N CYS A 283 12.53 -1.16 -21.05
CA CYS A 283 13.55 -0.81 -22.03
C CYS A 283 14.92 -1.31 -21.52
N PRO A 284 15.67 -2.07 -22.33
CA PRO A 284 17.06 -2.38 -22.00
C PRO A 284 17.85 -1.08 -21.89
N ARG A 285 18.87 -1.10 -21.05
CA ARG A 285 19.77 0.04 -20.86
C ARG A 285 21.09 -0.19 -21.59
#